data_AF-A0A3B8J0A9-F1
#
_entry.id   AF-A0A3B8J0A9-F1
#
_cell.length_a   1.000
_cell.length_b   1.000
_cell.length_c   1.000
_cell.angle_alpha   90.00
_cell.angle_beta   90.00
_cell.angle_gamma   90.00
#
_symmetry.space_group_name_H-M   'P 1'
#
loop_
_entity.id
_entity.type
_entity.pdbx_description
1 polymer ?
#
loop_
_entity_poly.entity_id
_entity_poly.type
_entity_poly.pdbx_seq_one_letter_code
_entity_poly.pdbx_strand_id
1 'polypeptide(L)'
;MGNEAKARGKHIILGPGLNIIRSPLNGRNFEYLSEDPFLTAQMGTGYIQGVQAQGIATCVKHYVANNQETDRFTIDAIVSERALREIYLPAFKAGVEADAWTFMGAYNLINGQHATHHEYLINEVLKGEYGFGGAVISDWGAVNDTKEALIYGNDIEMGTDLSMLPNPNYDKFYTANAGIKMVNSGEVDETVIDDKVRRILQVMFKTPALGNASGGALNAPEHQEIARKVAEEAVVLLKNENNLLPLSREEIKTLAVIGHNANRKFAERGGSSQVKALYEITVLEGIQKLVGDGVEVVFAEGYQPNEKNQA
;
A
#
# COMPACT_ATOMS: atom_id res chain seq x y z
N MET A 1 -13.30 -1.21 0.98
CA MET A 1 -12.04 -1.98 0.84
C MET A 1 -12.14 -3.39 1.42
N GLY A 2 -12.18 -3.57 2.76
CA GLY A 2 -12.25 -4.91 3.37
C GLY A 2 -13.44 -5.74 2.87
N ASN A 3 -14.61 -5.12 2.68
CA ASN A 3 -15.80 -5.78 2.16
C ASN A 3 -15.60 -6.36 0.73
N GLU A 4 -14.91 -5.64 -0.15
CA GLU A 4 -14.62 -6.09 -1.51
C GLU A 4 -13.52 -7.17 -1.55
N ALA A 5 -12.51 -7.06 -0.66
CA ALA A 5 -11.51 -8.10 -0.51
C ALA A 5 -12.14 -9.43 -0.07
N LYS A 6 -13.10 -9.36 0.88
CA LYS A 6 -13.88 -10.50 1.32
C LYS A 6 -14.67 -11.13 0.18
N ALA A 7 -15.35 -10.33 -0.64
CA ALA A 7 -16.10 -10.81 -1.81
C ALA A 7 -15.22 -11.51 -2.86
N ARG A 8 -13.91 -11.20 -2.89
CA ARG A 8 -12.90 -11.84 -3.77
C ARG A 8 -12.19 -13.03 -3.12
N GLY A 9 -12.60 -13.45 -1.92
CA GLY A 9 -11.95 -14.50 -1.16
C GLY A 9 -10.50 -14.15 -0.78
N LYS A 10 -10.19 -12.86 -0.56
CA LYS A 10 -8.88 -12.40 -0.12
C LYS A 10 -8.89 -12.17 1.38
N HIS A 11 -7.84 -12.61 2.07
CA HIS A 11 -7.72 -12.54 3.53
C HIS A 11 -6.82 -11.41 4.02
N ILE A 12 -5.96 -10.88 3.13
CA ILE A 12 -4.99 -9.81 3.44
C ILE A 12 -5.05 -8.78 2.31
N ILE A 13 -5.17 -7.50 2.67
CA ILE A 13 -4.91 -6.37 1.78
C ILE A 13 -3.47 -5.91 2.02
N LEU A 14 -2.66 -5.83 0.96
CA LEU A 14 -1.27 -5.37 1.02
C LEU A 14 -1.20 -3.83 1.11
N GLY A 15 -1.68 -3.28 2.22
CA GLY A 15 -1.69 -1.85 2.55
C GLY A 15 -2.25 -1.62 3.96
N PRO A 16 -2.21 -0.36 4.46
CA PRO A 16 -1.86 0.86 3.75
C PRO A 16 -0.34 1.12 3.64
N GLY A 17 0.06 1.99 2.70
CA GLY A 17 1.41 2.53 2.61
C GLY A 17 1.60 3.73 3.54
N LEU A 18 2.51 3.64 4.51
CA LEU A 18 2.76 4.65 5.55
C LEU A 18 4.17 5.28 5.48
N ASN A 19 4.89 5.09 4.36
CA ASN A 19 6.17 5.76 4.16
C ASN A 19 5.97 7.28 4.04
N ILE A 20 6.88 8.06 4.63
CA ILE A 20 6.88 9.52 4.55
C ILE A 20 7.18 9.99 3.13
N ILE A 21 6.45 11.01 2.68
CA ILE A 21 6.76 11.76 1.45
C ILE A 21 8.00 12.62 1.72
N ARG A 22 9.19 12.01 1.66
CA ARG A 22 10.48 12.69 1.90
C ARG A 22 10.91 13.53 0.70
N SER A 23 10.73 12.98 -0.50
CA SER A 23 11.15 13.58 -1.76
C SER A 23 9.93 13.75 -2.65
N PRO A 24 9.73 14.92 -3.29
CA PRO A 24 8.63 15.12 -4.23
C PRO A 24 8.76 14.26 -5.48
N LEU A 25 9.96 13.72 -5.75
CA LEU A 25 10.28 12.92 -6.95
C LEU A 25 10.02 11.43 -6.77
N ASN A 26 9.64 10.98 -5.58
CA ASN A 26 9.40 9.57 -5.34
C ASN A 26 8.18 9.10 -6.15
N GLY A 27 8.37 8.06 -6.97
CA GLY A 27 7.36 7.53 -7.87
C GLY A 27 6.11 6.98 -7.17
N ARG A 28 6.16 6.75 -5.86
CA ARG A 28 5.05 6.21 -5.05
C ARG A 28 4.38 7.21 -4.12
N ASN A 29 4.69 8.50 -4.22
CA ASN A 29 4.04 9.52 -3.38
C ASN A 29 2.51 9.49 -3.49
N PHE A 30 1.95 9.11 -4.64
CA PHE A 30 0.50 8.98 -4.84
C PHE A 30 -0.14 7.86 -3.98
N GLU A 31 0.64 6.90 -3.47
CA GLU A 31 0.17 5.80 -2.61
C GLU A 31 0.43 6.10 -1.11
N TYR A 32 1.20 7.14 -0.81
CA TYR A 32 1.53 7.55 0.56
C TYR A 32 0.68 8.76 0.99
N LEU A 33 0.60 8.98 2.30
CA LEU A 33 -0.42 9.85 2.88
C LEU A 33 0.06 11.29 3.10
N SER A 34 1.28 11.47 3.64
CA SER A 34 1.81 12.80 3.94
C SER A 34 3.33 12.81 4.10
N GLU A 35 3.90 14.01 4.09
CA GLU A 35 5.24 14.27 4.61
C GLU A 35 5.27 14.36 6.15
N ASP A 36 4.11 14.54 6.78
CA ASP A 36 3.97 14.65 8.23
C ASP A 36 3.66 13.28 8.89
N PRO A 37 4.44 12.85 9.91
CA PRO A 37 4.22 11.58 10.58
C PRO A 37 2.91 11.51 11.35
N PHE A 38 2.42 12.61 11.91
CA PHE A 38 1.19 12.62 12.70
C PHE A 38 -0.04 12.42 11.81
N LEU A 39 -0.14 13.16 10.71
CA LEU A 39 -1.21 13.02 9.74
C LEU A 39 -1.22 11.62 9.11
N THR A 40 -0.03 11.10 8.76
CA THR A 40 0.12 9.73 8.25
C THR A 40 -0.39 8.70 9.26
N ALA A 41 -0.07 8.86 10.54
CA ALA A 41 -0.56 8.00 11.61
C ALA A 41 -2.10 8.04 11.72
N GLN A 42 -2.70 9.23 11.80
CA GLN A 42 -4.15 9.39 11.94
C GLN A 42 -4.92 8.75 10.79
N MET A 43 -4.49 9.00 9.55
CA MET A 43 -5.13 8.42 8.35
C MET A 43 -4.90 6.91 8.27
N GLY A 44 -3.69 6.44 8.59
CA GLY A 44 -3.34 5.02 8.60
C GLY A 44 -4.16 4.20 9.60
N THR A 45 -4.35 4.71 10.82
CA THR A 45 -5.18 4.05 11.86
C THR A 45 -6.61 3.83 11.38
N GLY A 46 -7.24 4.84 10.77
CA GLY A 46 -8.60 4.73 10.23
C GLY A 46 -8.70 3.69 9.11
N TYR A 47 -7.72 3.64 8.21
CA TYR A 47 -7.64 2.61 7.16
C TYR A 47 -7.57 1.21 7.77
N ILE A 48 -6.64 0.99 8.71
CA ILE A 48 -6.38 -0.31 9.34
C ILE A 48 -7.64 -0.84 10.01
N GLN A 49 -8.24 -0.03 10.88
CA GLN A 49 -9.45 -0.39 11.61
C GLN A 49 -10.63 -0.66 10.66
N GLY A 50 -10.81 0.18 9.64
CA GLY A 50 -11.90 0.03 8.68
C GLY A 50 -11.82 -1.25 7.84
N VAL A 51 -10.61 -1.66 7.43
CA VAL A 51 -10.41 -2.93 6.70
C VAL A 51 -10.58 -4.13 7.63
N GLN A 52 -9.97 -4.10 8.81
CA GLN A 52 -10.01 -5.22 9.76
C GLN A 52 -11.37 -5.43 10.41
N ALA A 53 -12.21 -4.40 10.52
CA ALA A 53 -13.61 -4.53 10.92
C ALA A 53 -14.43 -5.44 9.98
N GLN A 54 -13.94 -5.70 8.76
CA GLN A 54 -14.56 -6.63 7.81
C GLN A 54 -13.99 -8.06 7.90
N GLY A 55 -13.11 -8.34 8.86
CA GLY A 55 -12.41 -9.61 9.02
C GLY A 55 -11.27 -9.83 8.02
N ILE A 56 -10.73 -8.75 7.43
CA ILE A 56 -9.64 -8.80 6.46
C ILE A 56 -8.39 -8.18 7.08
N ALA A 57 -7.26 -8.87 7.04
CA ALA A 57 -6.00 -8.34 7.55
C ALA A 57 -5.52 -7.16 6.71
N THR A 58 -4.94 -6.16 7.38
CA THR A 58 -4.08 -5.17 6.72
C THR A 58 -2.63 -5.61 6.75
N CYS A 59 -1.84 -5.09 5.81
CA CYS A 59 -0.39 -5.27 5.73
C CYS A 59 0.26 -3.90 5.65
N VAL A 60 0.59 -3.34 6.81
CA VAL A 60 1.16 -2.00 6.91
C VAL A 60 2.55 -1.99 6.25
N LYS A 61 2.76 -1.10 5.28
CA LYS A 61 3.95 -1.15 4.42
C LYS A 61 4.55 0.23 4.12
N HIS A 62 5.80 0.34 3.73
CA HIS A 62 6.86 -0.67 3.76
C HIS A 62 7.77 -0.28 4.91
N TYR A 63 7.89 -1.16 5.89
CA TYR A 63 8.66 -0.97 7.11
C TYR A 63 10.15 -1.20 6.81
N VAL A 64 11.00 -0.18 6.77
CA VAL A 64 10.74 1.26 6.86
C VAL A 64 11.64 2.04 5.90
N ALA A 65 11.48 3.36 5.81
CA ALA A 65 12.33 4.27 5.02
C ALA A 65 12.40 4.00 3.50
N ASN A 66 11.40 3.31 2.95
CA ASN A 66 11.23 3.15 1.49
C ASN A 66 10.62 4.41 0.86
N ASN A 67 11.41 5.49 0.80
CA ASN A 67 10.94 6.82 0.40
C ASN A 67 11.38 7.25 -1.01
N GLN A 68 11.94 6.33 -1.80
CA GLN A 68 12.31 6.54 -3.20
C GLN A 68 12.28 5.23 -3.98
N GLU A 69 11.89 5.30 -5.25
CA GLU A 69 11.90 4.13 -6.14
C GLU A 69 13.27 3.87 -6.78
N THR A 70 14.07 4.92 -6.97
CA THR A 70 15.43 4.81 -7.53
C THR A 70 16.28 3.91 -6.63
N ASP A 71 16.81 2.84 -7.22
CA ASP A 71 17.68 1.84 -6.59
C ASP A 71 17.10 1.20 -5.33
N ARG A 72 15.77 1.18 -5.17
CA ARG A 72 15.08 0.71 -3.95
C ARG A 72 15.49 -0.68 -3.48
N PHE A 73 15.97 -1.55 -4.37
CA PHE A 73 16.43 -2.91 -4.05
C PHE A 73 17.81 -2.97 -3.37
N THR A 74 18.62 -1.92 -3.48
CA THR A 74 20.05 -1.95 -3.10
C THR A 74 20.54 -0.72 -2.36
N ILE A 75 19.77 0.38 -2.36
CA ILE A 75 20.18 1.60 -1.67
C ILE A 75 20.21 1.39 -0.16
N ASP A 76 21.26 1.91 0.48
CA ASP A 76 21.36 2.04 1.93
C ASP A 76 20.93 3.44 2.38
N ALA A 77 19.77 3.51 3.02
CA ALA A 77 19.27 4.74 3.63
C ALA A 77 20.00 4.99 4.96
N ILE A 78 20.92 5.95 4.94
CA ILE A 78 21.61 6.40 6.17
C ILE A 78 20.71 7.36 6.93
N VAL A 79 20.16 6.90 8.05
CA VAL A 79 19.18 7.65 8.85
C VAL A 79 19.58 7.65 10.32
N SER A 80 19.70 8.85 10.90
CA SER A 80 19.94 8.98 12.34
C SER A 80 18.79 8.39 13.15
N GLU A 81 19.08 7.84 14.32
CA GLU A 81 18.08 7.30 15.25
C GLU A 81 16.95 8.29 15.54
N ARG A 82 17.28 9.56 15.78
CA ARG A 82 16.29 10.60 16.03
C ARG A 82 15.29 10.74 14.87
N ALA A 83 15.79 10.79 13.63
CA ALA A 83 14.93 10.89 12.46
C ALA A 83 14.10 9.61 12.25
N LEU A 84 14.65 8.42 12.49
CA LEU A 84 13.87 7.17 12.49
C LEU A 84 12.69 7.28 13.45
N ARG A 85 12.96 7.64 14.71
CA ARG A 85 11.96 7.68 15.79
C ARG A 85 10.93 8.80 15.65
N GLU A 86 11.34 9.98 15.16
CA GLU A 86 10.47 11.16 15.07
C GLU A 86 9.72 11.27 13.73
N ILE A 87 10.25 10.72 12.64
CA ILE A 87 9.71 10.91 11.28
C ILE A 87 9.24 9.60 10.66
N TYR A 88 10.10 8.57 10.61
CA TYR A 88 9.81 7.39 9.77
C TYR A 88 9.03 6.29 10.49
N LEU A 89 9.16 6.16 11.81
CA LEU A 89 8.51 5.12 12.61
C LEU A 89 7.15 5.49 13.24
N PRO A 90 6.78 6.77 13.51
CA PRO A 90 5.55 7.07 14.24
C PRO A 90 4.27 6.49 13.62
N ALA A 91 4.12 6.55 12.30
CA ALA A 91 2.94 6.00 11.64
C ALA A 91 2.89 4.46 11.70
N PHE A 92 4.04 3.79 11.69
CA PHE A 92 4.13 2.35 11.88
C PHE A 92 3.81 1.95 13.31
N LYS A 93 4.28 2.71 14.30
CA LYS A 93 3.88 2.54 15.71
C LYS A 93 2.37 2.66 15.87
N ALA A 94 1.76 3.70 15.29
CA ALA A 94 0.31 3.87 15.29
C ALA A 94 -0.42 2.71 14.59
N GLY A 95 0.20 2.09 13.58
CA GLY A 95 -0.31 0.86 12.97
C GLY A 95 -0.35 -0.34 13.93
N VAL A 96 0.65 -0.49 14.81
CA VAL A 96 0.64 -1.49 15.88
C VAL A 96 -0.45 -1.17 16.91
N GLU A 97 -0.55 0.10 17.33
CA GLU A 97 -1.58 0.57 18.28
C GLU A 97 -3.01 0.40 17.71
N ALA A 98 -3.15 0.40 16.38
CA ALA A 98 -4.40 0.10 15.67
C ALA A 98 -4.70 -1.41 15.51
N ASP A 99 -3.90 -2.30 16.12
CA ASP A 99 -3.93 -3.75 15.98
C ASP A 99 -3.79 -4.22 14.52
N ALA A 100 -2.91 -3.61 13.71
CA ALA A 100 -2.61 -4.18 12.39
C ALA A 100 -2.13 -5.63 12.52
N TRP A 101 -2.59 -6.54 11.66
CA TRP A 101 -2.28 -7.98 11.79
C TRP A 101 -1.05 -8.42 11.00
N THR A 102 -0.65 -7.66 9.99
CA THR A 102 0.59 -7.92 9.25
C THR A 102 1.33 -6.63 8.93
N PHE A 103 2.65 -6.74 8.79
CA PHE A 103 3.54 -5.69 8.32
C PHE A 103 4.33 -6.18 7.12
N MET A 104 4.67 -5.29 6.20
CA MET A 104 5.55 -5.61 5.08
C MET A 104 6.91 -4.94 5.28
N GLY A 105 7.98 -5.73 5.27
CA GLY A 105 9.36 -5.24 5.28
C GLY A 105 9.73 -4.59 3.95
N ALA A 106 10.54 -3.52 3.99
CA ALA A 106 10.96 -2.78 2.79
C ALA A 106 12.13 -3.44 2.05
N TYR A 107 12.32 -3.03 0.79
CA TYR A 107 13.42 -3.48 -0.06
C TYR A 107 14.80 -2.96 0.36
N ASN A 108 14.87 -1.67 0.69
CA ASN A 108 16.13 -0.95 0.90
C ASN A 108 16.86 -1.44 2.15
N LEU A 109 18.15 -1.10 2.23
CA LEU A 109 18.90 -1.17 3.46
C LEU A 109 18.66 0.09 4.29
N ILE A 110 18.86 -0.04 5.60
CA ILE A 110 18.88 1.07 6.55
C ILE A 110 20.12 0.88 7.41
N ASN A 111 21.02 1.87 7.38
CA ASN A 111 22.27 1.85 8.13
C ASN A 111 23.04 0.52 8.01
N GLY A 112 23.05 -0.07 6.81
CA GLY A 112 23.84 -1.25 6.47
C GLY A 112 23.15 -2.62 6.54
N GLN A 113 21.87 -2.70 6.93
CA GLN A 113 21.11 -3.97 6.94
C GLN A 113 19.79 -3.85 6.18
N HIS A 114 19.36 -4.90 5.46
CA HIS A 114 18.10 -4.89 4.73
C HIS A 114 16.90 -4.75 5.67
N ALA A 115 16.01 -3.80 5.35
CA ALA A 115 14.86 -3.49 6.19
C ALA A 115 13.91 -4.68 6.42
N THR A 116 13.80 -5.61 5.46
CA THR A 116 12.87 -6.74 5.56
C THR A 116 13.23 -7.79 6.61
N HIS A 117 14.48 -7.81 7.06
CA HIS A 117 15.02 -8.73 8.06
C HIS A 117 16.02 -7.99 8.97
N HIS A 118 15.71 -6.74 9.29
CA HIS A 118 16.55 -5.89 10.12
C HIS A 118 16.38 -6.22 11.60
N GLU A 119 17.44 -6.65 12.28
CA GLU A 119 17.38 -7.15 13.67
C GLU A 119 16.83 -6.08 14.63
N TYR A 120 17.49 -4.93 14.69
CA TYR A 120 17.07 -3.82 15.53
C TYR A 120 15.64 -3.35 15.23
N LEU A 121 15.32 -3.06 13.96
CA LEU A 121 14.01 -2.48 13.63
C LEU A 121 12.87 -3.49 13.78
N ILE A 122 13.05 -4.76 13.41
CA ILE A 122 11.98 -5.75 13.47
C ILE A 122 11.86 -6.37 14.85
N ASN A 123 12.94 -6.96 15.36
CA ASN A 123 12.86 -7.71 16.62
C ASN A 123 12.84 -6.77 17.83
N GLU A 124 13.75 -5.81 17.89
CA GLU A 124 13.83 -4.92 19.05
C GLU A 124 12.73 -3.86 19.04
N VAL A 125 12.56 -3.11 17.94
CA VAL A 125 11.59 -2.01 17.88
C VAL A 125 10.16 -2.49 17.63
N LEU A 126 9.90 -3.15 16.49
CA LEU A 126 8.53 -3.52 16.10
C LEU A 126 7.93 -4.58 17.04
N LYS A 127 8.61 -5.71 17.21
CA LYS A 127 8.12 -6.84 18.02
C LYS A 127 8.35 -6.62 19.52
N GLY A 128 9.47 -6.04 19.92
CA GLY A 128 9.83 -5.76 21.31
C GLY A 128 9.15 -4.52 21.87
N GLU A 129 9.65 -3.33 21.52
CA GLU A 129 9.20 -2.05 22.11
C GLU A 129 7.73 -1.74 21.81
N TYR A 130 7.27 -1.98 20.57
CA TYR A 130 5.89 -1.70 20.18
C TYR A 130 4.94 -2.88 20.46
N GLY A 131 5.47 -4.07 20.76
CA GLY A 131 4.67 -5.23 21.11
C GLY A 131 3.89 -5.85 19.94
N PHE A 132 4.38 -5.72 18.71
CA PHE A 132 3.70 -6.27 17.53
C PHE A 132 3.61 -7.81 17.57
N GLY A 133 2.39 -8.32 17.69
CA GLY A 133 2.09 -9.76 17.73
C GLY A 133 1.79 -10.41 16.38
N GLY A 134 1.65 -9.64 15.31
CA GLY A 134 1.29 -10.14 13.98
C GLY A 134 2.46 -10.77 13.21
N ALA A 135 2.26 -10.98 11.90
CA ALA A 135 3.26 -11.53 11.00
C ALA A 135 3.94 -10.45 10.14
N VAL A 136 5.26 -10.51 10.03
CA VAL A 136 6.06 -9.69 9.12
C VAL A 136 6.26 -10.45 7.81
N ILE A 137 5.85 -9.83 6.71
CA ILE A 137 5.89 -10.38 5.36
C ILE A 137 6.96 -9.59 4.60
N SER A 138 7.76 -10.22 3.75
CA SER A 138 8.68 -9.45 2.90
C SER A 138 7.94 -8.70 1.81
N ASP A 139 8.48 -7.57 1.32
CA ASP A 139 8.14 -7.14 -0.04
C ASP A 139 8.65 -8.21 -1.04
N TRP A 140 8.21 -8.10 -2.28
CA TRP A 140 8.39 -9.14 -3.28
C TRP A 140 9.84 -9.39 -3.68
N GLY A 141 10.43 -10.50 -3.20
CA GLY A 141 11.85 -10.80 -3.42
C GLY A 141 12.78 -9.91 -2.61
N ALA A 142 12.31 -9.31 -1.51
CA ALA A 142 13.12 -8.44 -0.66
C ALA A 142 14.05 -9.22 0.31
N VAL A 143 13.84 -10.52 0.48
CA VAL A 143 14.74 -11.35 1.29
C VAL A 143 16.06 -11.54 0.55
N ASN A 144 17.16 -11.27 1.25
CA ASN A 144 18.52 -11.31 0.69
C ASN A 144 19.49 -12.19 1.50
N ASP A 145 19.07 -12.72 2.65
CA ASP A 145 19.87 -13.61 3.48
C ASP A 145 18.96 -14.59 4.24
N THR A 146 19.30 -15.89 4.20
CA THR A 146 18.51 -16.95 4.84
C THR A 146 18.56 -16.83 6.36
N LYS A 147 19.74 -16.64 6.94
CA LYS A 147 19.90 -16.64 8.39
C LYS A 147 19.25 -15.42 9.01
N GLU A 148 19.44 -14.25 8.41
CA GLU A 148 18.82 -13.00 8.84
C GLU A 148 17.30 -13.09 8.70
N ALA A 149 16.75 -13.58 7.58
CA ALA A 149 15.30 -13.75 7.45
C ALA A 149 14.72 -14.69 8.53
N LEU A 150 15.44 -15.78 8.84
CA LEU A 150 15.03 -16.72 9.87
C LEU A 150 15.09 -16.11 11.27
N ILE A 151 16.18 -15.46 11.66
CA ILE A 151 16.39 -15.05 13.06
C ILE A 151 15.91 -13.62 13.32
N TYR A 152 15.95 -12.72 12.33
CA TYR A 152 15.64 -11.30 12.46
C TYR A 152 14.20 -10.94 12.07
N GLY A 153 13.30 -11.91 12.26
CA GLY A 153 11.87 -11.63 12.42
C GLY A 153 11.04 -11.54 11.14
N ASN A 154 11.57 -11.86 9.96
CA ASN A 154 10.73 -12.03 8.75
C ASN A 154 9.97 -13.36 8.83
N ASP A 155 8.64 -13.30 8.91
CA ASP A 155 7.80 -14.49 9.14
C ASP A 155 7.37 -15.17 7.83
N ILE A 156 7.17 -14.40 6.75
CA ILE A 156 6.83 -14.91 5.41
C ILE A 156 7.73 -14.26 4.35
N GLU A 157 8.42 -15.10 3.56
CA GLU A 157 9.07 -14.68 2.31
C GLU A 157 8.06 -14.65 1.16
N MET A 158 7.94 -13.51 0.48
CA MET A 158 7.12 -13.34 -0.73
C MET A 158 7.97 -13.38 -2.01
N GLY A 159 7.50 -14.13 -3.01
CA GLY A 159 8.12 -14.25 -4.34
C GLY A 159 7.22 -14.99 -5.33
N THR A 160 5.94 -14.63 -5.40
CA THR A 160 4.90 -15.51 -6.00
C THR A 160 4.84 -15.48 -7.55
N ASP A 161 5.83 -14.89 -8.22
CA ASP A 161 5.94 -14.90 -9.69
C ASP A 161 6.28 -16.28 -10.20
N LEU A 162 6.64 -17.22 -9.32
CA LEU A 162 6.81 -18.63 -9.67
C LEU A 162 5.64 -19.20 -10.47
N SER A 163 4.40 -18.90 -10.09
CA SER A 163 3.21 -19.36 -10.82
C SER A 163 3.13 -18.84 -12.26
N MET A 164 3.89 -17.79 -12.59
CA MET A 164 4.00 -17.16 -13.89
C MET A 164 5.31 -17.54 -14.62
N LEU A 165 6.20 -18.30 -13.98
CA LEU A 165 7.44 -18.79 -14.58
C LEU A 165 7.22 -20.15 -15.26
N PRO A 166 7.93 -20.46 -16.36
CA PRO A 166 7.80 -21.74 -17.05
C PRO A 166 8.23 -22.94 -16.19
N ASN A 167 9.16 -22.71 -15.25
CA ASN A 167 9.66 -23.72 -14.30
C ASN A 167 9.61 -23.13 -12.87
N PRO A 168 8.44 -23.15 -12.20
CA PRO A 168 8.32 -22.71 -10.81
C PRO A 168 9.22 -23.57 -9.91
N ASN A 169 10.06 -22.91 -9.11
CA ASN A 169 10.87 -23.60 -8.11
C ASN A 169 10.79 -22.85 -6.78
N TYR A 170 9.96 -23.34 -5.85
CA TYR A 170 9.81 -22.78 -4.50
C TYR A 170 11.04 -23.01 -3.64
N ASP A 171 11.78 -24.09 -3.89
CA ASP A 171 12.94 -24.48 -3.11
C ASP A 171 14.11 -23.50 -3.19
N LYS A 172 14.11 -22.63 -4.21
CA LYS A 172 15.17 -21.63 -4.44
C LYS A 172 15.14 -20.47 -3.45
N PHE A 173 14.03 -20.28 -2.74
CA PHE A 173 13.82 -19.16 -1.83
C PHE A 173 14.64 -19.30 -0.55
N TYR A 174 14.97 -18.17 0.06
CA TYR A 174 15.90 -18.11 1.19
C TYR A 174 15.39 -18.90 2.38
N THR A 175 14.09 -18.85 2.68
CA THR A 175 13.47 -19.57 3.80
C THR A 175 12.97 -20.96 3.41
N ALA A 176 13.25 -21.44 2.19
CA ALA A 176 12.88 -22.77 1.71
C ALA A 176 14.00 -23.81 1.99
N ASN A 177 14.60 -24.44 0.97
CA ASN A 177 15.59 -25.50 1.18
C ASN A 177 16.82 -25.03 1.96
N ALA A 178 17.25 -23.78 1.77
CA ALA A 178 18.34 -23.20 2.54
C ALA A 178 17.97 -23.09 4.04
N GLY A 179 16.76 -22.65 4.35
CA GLY A 179 16.26 -22.59 5.72
C GLY A 179 16.09 -23.96 6.37
N ILE A 180 15.50 -24.92 5.65
CA ILE A 180 15.37 -26.33 6.09
C ILE A 180 16.75 -26.91 6.45
N LYS A 181 17.77 -26.64 5.63
CA LYS A 181 19.13 -27.09 5.90
C LYS A 181 19.69 -26.51 7.21
N MET A 182 19.47 -25.22 7.47
CA MET A 182 19.94 -24.59 8.70
C MET A 182 19.28 -25.21 9.94
N VAL A 183 17.97 -25.46 9.89
CA VAL A 183 17.24 -26.13 10.99
C VAL A 183 17.74 -27.55 11.20
N ASN A 184 17.82 -28.37 10.14
CA ASN A 184 18.29 -29.75 10.23
C ASN A 184 19.74 -29.87 10.74
N SER A 185 20.57 -28.86 10.49
CA SER A 185 21.95 -28.81 10.97
C SER A 185 22.09 -28.33 12.43
N GLY A 186 21.02 -27.79 13.02
CA GLY A 186 21.03 -27.17 14.34
C GLY A 186 21.60 -25.74 14.38
N GLU A 187 21.88 -25.12 13.23
CA GLU A 187 22.30 -23.71 13.17
C GLU A 187 21.16 -22.75 13.55
N VAL A 188 19.92 -23.15 13.26
CA VAL A 188 18.69 -22.46 13.67
C VAL A 188 17.85 -23.43 14.47
N ASP A 189 17.44 -23.02 15.67
CA ASP A 189 16.55 -23.83 16.51
C ASP A 189 15.14 -23.89 15.88
N GLU A 190 14.51 -25.07 15.91
CA GLU A 190 13.16 -25.27 15.34
C GLU A 190 12.11 -24.35 15.99
N THR A 191 12.32 -23.94 17.25
CA THR A 191 11.45 -22.99 17.95
C THR A 191 11.38 -21.61 17.26
N VAL A 192 12.38 -21.23 16.46
CA VAL A 192 12.35 -20.02 15.63
C VAL A 192 11.31 -20.17 14.52
N ILE A 193 11.18 -21.36 13.93
CA ILE A 193 10.16 -21.66 12.93
C ILE A 193 8.78 -21.73 13.58
N ASP A 194 8.67 -22.34 14.76
CA ASP A 194 7.42 -22.40 15.51
C ASP A 194 6.84 -21.02 15.82
N ASP A 195 7.68 -20.04 16.17
CA ASP A 195 7.20 -18.67 16.41
C ASP A 195 6.65 -18.00 15.13
N LYS A 196 7.34 -18.17 14.00
CA LYS A 196 6.88 -17.66 12.70
C LYS A 196 5.53 -18.29 12.33
N VAL A 197 5.44 -19.61 12.40
CA VAL A 197 4.20 -20.35 12.09
C VAL A 197 3.08 -19.93 13.03
N ARG A 198 3.36 -19.74 14.33
CA ARG A 198 2.37 -19.23 15.29
C ARG A 198 1.80 -17.88 14.87
N ARG A 199 2.64 -16.92 14.46
CA ARG A 199 2.21 -15.59 14.00
C ARG A 199 1.36 -15.69 12.73
N ILE A 200 1.75 -16.53 11.78
CA ILE A 200 0.97 -16.78 10.55
C ILE A 200 -0.40 -17.36 10.89
N LEU A 201 -0.44 -18.39 11.74
CA LEU A 201 -1.69 -19.02 12.17
C LEU A 201 -2.60 -18.03 12.92
N GLN A 202 -2.05 -17.14 13.75
CA GLN A 202 -2.84 -16.10 14.40
C GLN A 202 -3.56 -15.19 13.39
N VAL A 203 -2.89 -14.78 12.31
CA VAL A 203 -3.52 -14.01 11.22
C VAL A 203 -4.61 -14.86 10.53
N MET A 204 -4.36 -16.14 10.31
CA MET A 204 -5.35 -17.05 9.72
C MET A 204 -6.57 -17.26 10.62
N PHE A 205 -6.41 -17.27 11.95
CA PHE A 205 -7.52 -17.34 12.91
C PHE A 205 -8.32 -16.03 13.02
N LYS A 206 -7.66 -14.88 12.85
CA LYS A 206 -8.32 -13.56 12.83
C LYS A 206 -9.07 -13.29 11.52
N THR A 207 -8.83 -14.08 10.47
CA THR A 207 -9.46 -13.95 9.16
C THR A 207 -10.33 -15.19 8.82
N PRO A 208 -11.15 -15.15 7.75
CA PRO A 208 -11.88 -16.33 7.29
C PRO A 208 -11.03 -17.47 6.69
N ALA A 209 -9.69 -17.39 6.76
CA ALA A 209 -8.78 -18.28 6.01
C ALA A 209 -8.90 -19.77 6.37
N LEU A 210 -9.31 -20.10 7.60
CA LEU A 210 -9.47 -21.49 8.08
C LEU A 210 -10.91 -22.01 7.95
N GLY A 211 -11.84 -21.20 7.45
CA GLY A 211 -13.25 -21.56 7.30
C GLY A 211 -13.77 -21.29 5.90
N ASN A 212 -15.10 -21.38 5.74
CA ASN A 212 -15.73 -20.97 4.49
C ASN A 212 -15.91 -19.46 4.48
N ALA A 213 -15.06 -18.77 3.71
CA ALA A 213 -15.25 -17.35 3.44
C ALA A 213 -16.59 -17.12 2.75
N SER A 214 -17.49 -16.36 3.38
CA SER A 214 -18.78 -15.97 2.80
C SER A 214 -19.08 -14.48 3.06
N GLY A 215 -19.74 -13.85 2.09
CA GLY A 215 -20.17 -12.46 2.15
C GLY A 215 -19.21 -11.45 1.50
N GLY A 216 -19.52 -10.17 1.71
CA GLY A 216 -18.95 -9.06 0.95
C GLY A 216 -19.74 -8.78 -0.34
N ALA A 217 -19.54 -7.60 -0.91
CA ALA A 217 -20.10 -7.18 -2.18
C ALA A 217 -19.00 -6.54 -3.04
N LEU A 218 -19.13 -6.63 -4.36
CA LEU A 218 -18.25 -5.95 -5.30
C LEU A 218 -18.98 -4.79 -5.94
N ASN A 219 -18.34 -3.61 -5.95
CA ASN A 219 -18.84 -2.44 -6.65
C ASN A 219 -20.30 -2.09 -6.29
N ALA A 220 -20.67 -2.29 -5.02
CA ALA A 220 -22.00 -1.97 -4.52
C ALA A 220 -22.23 -0.44 -4.61
N PRO A 221 -23.47 0.04 -4.81
CA PRO A 221 -23.76 1.48 -4.87
C PRO A 221 -23.21 2.28 -3.69
N GLU A 222 -23.18 1.68 -2.49
CA GLU A 222 -22.62 2.29 -1.28
C GLU A 222 -21.10 2.46 -1.37
N HIS A 223 -20.39 1.52 -2.03
CA HIS A 223 -18.95 1.63 -2.26
C HIS A 223 -18.65 2.76 -3.25
N GLN A 224 -19.46 2.87 -4.30
CA GLN A 224 -19.38 3.92 -5.31
C GLN A 224 -19.56 5.30 -4.68
N GLU A 225 -20.56 5.44 -3.81
CA GLU A 225 -20.85 6.68 -3.11
C GLU A 225 -19.74 7.06 -2.12
N ILE A 226 -19.17 6.09 -1.40
CA ILE A 226 -18.00 6.33 -0.54
C ILE A 226 -16.81 6.79 -1.38
N ALA A 227 -16.53 6.16 -2.52
CA ALA A 227 -15.43 6.56 -3.40
C ALA A 227 -15.62 7.99 -3.92
N ARG A 228 -16.85 8.37 -4.30
CA ARG A 228 -17.20 9.74 -4.70
C ARG A 228 -16.95 10.73 -3.56
N LYS A 229 -17.44 10.42 -2.36
CA LYS A 229 -17.27 11.28 -1.17
C LYS A 229 -15.80 11.47 -0.80
N VAL A 230 -15.01 10.40 -0.82
CA VAL A 230 -13.55 10.47 -0.58
C VAL A 230 -12.87 11.37 -1.61
N ALA A 231 -13.25 11.25 -2.89
CA ALA A 231 -12.70 12.12 -3.94
C ALA A 231 -13.09 13.60 -3.75
N GLU A 232 -14.33 13.88 -3.34
CA GLU A 232 -14.80 15.24 -3.04
C GLU A 232 -14.06 15.88 -1.87
N GLU A 233 -13.77 15.11 -0.82
CA GLU A 233 -13.02 15.58 0.35
C GLU A 233 -11.50 15.66 0.11
N ALA A 234 -10.98 14.97 -0.93
CA ALA A 234 -9.55 14.95 -1.26
C ALA A 234 -9.10 16.11 -2.17
N VAL A 235 -10.02 16.78 -2.86
CA VAL A 235 -9.67 17.92 -3.74
C VAL A 235 -9.35 19.16 -2.90
N VAL A 236 -8.15 19.70 -3.09
CA VAL A 236 -7.70 20.93 -2.42
C VAL A 236 -7.80 22.12 -3.37
N LEU A 237 -8.62 23.11 -3.02
CA LEU A 237 -8.70 24.38 -3.75
C LEU A 237 -7.47 25.25 -3.43
N LEU A 238 -6.48 25.24 -4.31
CA LEU A 238 -5.22 25.99 -4.10
C LEU A 238 -5.36 27.49 -4.39
N LYS A 239 -6.20 27.86 -5.36
CA LYS A 239 -6.33 29.24 -5.85
C LYS A 239 -7.74 29.51 -6.36
N ASN A 240 -8.34 30.62 -5.93
CA ASN A 240 -9.63 31.11 -6.43
C ASN A 240 -9.65 32.65 -6.44
N GLU A 241 -9.25 33.25 -7.56
CA GLU A 241 -9.25 34.72 -7.72
C GLU A 241 -10.58 35.19 -8.30
N ASN A 242 -10.99 36.40 -7.93
CA ASN A 242 -12.21 37.07 -8.44
C ASN A 242 -13.50 36.25 -8.29
N ASN A 243 -13.56 35.35 -7.29
CA ASN A 243 -14.67 34.42 -7.09
C ASN A 243 -15.01 33.62 -8.35
N LEU A 244 -13.99 33.19 -9.10
CA LEU A 244 -14.17 32.40 -10.32
C LEU A 244 -14.93 31.10 -10.05
N LEU A 245 -14.63 30.42 -8.95
CA LEU A 245 -15.35 29.23 -8.50
C LEU A 245 -16.29 29.55 -7.32
N PRO A 246 -17.47 28.90 -7.24
CA PRO A 246 -17.99 27.90 -8.19
C PRO A 246 -18.53 28.53 -9.48
N LEU A 247 -18.48 27.78 -10.59
CA LEU A 247 -19.03 28.21 -11.87
C LEU A 247 -20.57 28.29 -11.84
N SER A 248 -21.15 29.39 -12.33
CA SER A 248 -22.61 29.57 -12.46
C SER A 248 -23.13 28.94 -13.76
N ARG A 249 -23.95 27.89 -13.63
CA ARG A 249 -24.55 27.20 -14.80
C ARG A 249 -25.58 28.06 -15.52
N GLU A 250 -26.18 29.03 -14.84
CA GLU A 250 -27.19 29.90 -15.42
C GLU A 250 -26.57 30.93 -16.38
N GLU A 251 -25.34 31.35 -16.07
CA GLU A 251 -24.59 32.38 -16.81
C GLU A 251 -23.76 31.80 -17.96
N ILE A 252 -23.32 30.55 -17.84
CA ILE A 252 -22.49 29.90 -18.86
C ILE A 252 -23.37 29.30 -19.96
N LYS A 253 -23.13 29.69 -21.21
CA LYS A 253 -23.77 29.08 -22.40
C LYS A 253 -22.86 28.07 -23.10
N THR A 254 -21.55 28.30 -23.05
CA THR A 254 -20.55 27.41 -23.64
C THR A 254 -19.38 27.29 -22.67
N LEU A 255 -18.90 26.06 -22.44
CA LEU A 255 -17.78 25.72 -21.58
C LEU A 255 -16.70 25.00 -22.40
N ALA A 256 -15.51 25.59 -22.49
CA ALA A 256 -14.36 24.95 -23.11
C ALA A 256 -13.55 24.14 -22.09
N VAL A 257 -13.43 22.83 -22.31
CA VAL A 257 -12.61 21.91 -21.53
C VAL A 257 -11.36 21.58 -22.32
N ILE A 258 -10.17 21.89 -21.78
CA ILE A 258 -8.90 21.74 -22.49
C ILE A 258 -7.94 20.85 -21.68
N GLY A 259 -7.36 19.84 -22.33
CA GLY A 259 -6.32 18.99 -21.77
C GLY A 259 -6.62 17.49 -21.85
N HIS A 260 -5.63 16.68 -22.23
CA HIS A 260 -5.75 15.21 -22.34
C HIS A 260 -6.34 14.53 -21.09
N ASN A 261 -5.95 14.98 -19.89
CA ASN A 261 -6.45 14.42 -18.63
C ASN A 261 -7.95 14.58 -18.42
N ALA A 262 -8.63 15.48 -19.15
CA ALA A 262 -10.08 15.64 -19.03
C ALA A 262 -10.83 14.38 -19.50
N ASN A 263 -10.30 13.64 -20.47
CA ASN A 263 -10.93 12.44 -21.04
C ASN A 263 -10.14 11.14 -20.75
N ARG A 264 -9.21 11.19 -19.78
CA ARG A 264 -8.35 10.06 -19.41
C ARG A 264 -8.89 9.33 -18.18
N LYS A 265 -8.70 8.02 -18.17
CA LYS A 265 -8.91 7.13 -17.01
C LYS A 265 -7.60 6.84 -16.27
N PHE A 266 -7.64 6.79 -14.95
CA PHE A 266 -6.48 6.71 -14.06
C PHE A 266 -6.44 5.44 -13.21
N ALA A 267 -7.55 4.69 -13.06
CA ALA A 267 -7.62 3.57 -12.12
C ALA A 267 -6.61 2.44 -12.40
N GLU A 268 -6.24 2.22 -13.67
CA GLU A 268 -5.31 1.17 -14.10
C GLU A 268 -3.83 1.60 -14.09
N ARG A 269 -3.44 2.58 -13.26
CA ARG A 269 -2.08 3.12 -13.19
C ARG A 269 -1.52 3.04 -11.76
N GLY A 270 -0.21 3.25 -11.63
CA GLY A 270 0.45 3.26 -10.31
C GLY A 270 1.01 1.91 -9.87
N GLY A 271 1.46 1.07 -10.80
CA GLY A 271 2.17 -0.17 -10.49
C GLY A 271 1.29 -1.17 -9.73
N SER A 272 1.76 -1.65 -8.57
CA SER A 272 1.02 -2.65 -7.77
C SER A 272 -0.31 -2.16 -7.21
N SER A 273 -0.52 -0.84 -7.16
CA SER A 273 -1.69 -0.22 -6.52
C SER A 273 -2.80 0.13 -7.51
N GLN A 274 -2.58 -0.22 -8.79
CA GLN A 274 -3.61 -0.13 -9.82
C GLN A 274 -4.80 -1.05 -9.49
N VAL A 275 -6.00 -0.57 -9.82
CA VAL A 275 -7.23 -1.34 -9.65
C VAL A 275 -7.94 -1.41 -11.00
N LYS A 276 -8.32 -2.62 -11.40
CA LYS A 276 -9.21 -2.84 -12.55
C LYS A 276 -10.63 -2.39 -12.17
N ALA A 277 -10.87 -1.09 -12.22
CA ALA A 277 -12.14 -0.50 -11.86
C ALA A 277 -13.23 -0.98 -12.83
N LEU A 278 -14.40 -1.34 -12.31
CA LEU A 278 -15.52 -1.78 -13.15
C LEU A 278 -16.12 -0.62 -13.96
N TYR A 279 -15.95 0.61 -13.48
CA TYR A 279 -16.22 1.83 -14.23
C TYR A 279 -15.36 2.96 -13.68
N GLU A 280 -15.17 4.01 -14.48
CA GLU A 280 -14.53 5.25 -14.09
C GLU A 280 -15.17 6.37 -14.92
N ILE A 281 -15.57 7.46 -14.25
CA ILE A 281 -16.13 8.64 -14.90
C ILE A 281 -14.99 9.63 -15.12
N THR A 282 -14.72 9.98 -16.37
CA THR A 282 -13.71 10.98 -16.70
C THR A 282 -14.17 12.38 -16.25
N VAL A 283 -13.23 13.31 -16.11
CA VAL A 283 -13.56 14.70 -15.74
C VAL A 283 -14.52 15.33 -16.76
N LEU A 284 -14.31 15.07 -18.05
CA LEU A 284 -15.16 15.56 -19.14
C LEU A 284 -16.59 15.01 -19.05
N GLU A 285 -16.75 13.69 -18.88
CA GLU A 285 -18.06 13.06 -18.68
C GLU A 285 -18.76 13.61 -17.42
N GLY A 286 -18.00 13.81 -16.33
CA GLY A 286 -18.50 14.40 -15.09
C GLY A 286 -19.02 15.82 -15.28
N ILE A 287 -18.26 16.67 -15.98
CA ILE A 287 -18.67 18.04 -16.33
C ILE A 287 -19.92 18.03 -17.20
N GLN A 288 -19.93 17.25 -18.28
CA GLN A 288 -21.07 17.14 -19.21
C GLN A 288 -22.35 16.73 -18.49
N LYS A 289 -22.27 15.69 -17.63
CA LYS A 289 -23.40 15.24 -16.82
C LYS A 289 -23.89 16.32 -15.84
N LEU A 290 -22.97 17.12 -15.29
CA LEU A 290 -23.29 18.13 -14.30
C LEU A 290 -23.96 19.37 -14.92
N VAL A 291 -23.50 19.83 -16.09
CA VAL A 291 -24.05 21.02 -16.76
C VAL A 291 -25.31 20.72 -17.57
N GLY A 292 -25.47 19.47 -18.06
CA GLY A 292 -26.61 19.05 -18.86
C GLY A 292 -26.68 19.72 -20.24
N ASP A 293 -27.80 19.57 -20.93
CA ASP A 293 -27.96 20.02 -22.32
C ASP A 293 -28.08 21.54 -22.50
N GLY A 294 -28.19 22.30 -21.40
CA GLY A 294 -28.32 23.76 -21.40
C GLY A 294 -27.00 24.51 -21.63
N VAL A 295 -25.87 23.81 -21.60
CA VAL A 295 -24.53 24.36 -21.79
C VAL A 295 -23.79 23.56 -22.85
N GLU A 296 -23.31 24.23 -23.89
CA GLU A 296 -22.47 23.60 -24.90
C GLU A 296 -21.08 23.31 -24.32
N VAL A 297 -20.69 22.04 -24.22
CA VAL A 297 -19.34 21.65 -23.78
C VAL A 297 -18.48 21.35 -24.99
N VAL A 298 -17.48 22.20 -25.25
CA VAL A 298 -16.48 21.98 -26.29
C VAL A 298 -15.20 21.44 -25.68
N PHE A 299 -14.63 20.39 -26.27
CA PHE A 299 -13.41 19.75 -25.79
C PHE A 299 -12.27 19.89 -26.81
N ALA A 300 -11.08 20.20 -26.31
CA ALA A 300 -9.85 20.12 -27.09
C ALA A 300 -8.73 19.48 -26.26
N GLU A 301 -7.91 18.63 -26.87
CA GLU A 301 -6.84 17.96 -26.14
C GLU A 301 -5.72 18.91 -25.71
N GLY A 302 -5.51 20.00 -26.48
CA GLY A 302 -4.58 21.09 -26.18
C GLY A 302 -3.09 20.75 -26.34
N TYR A 303 -2.70 19.49 -26.16
CA TYR A 303 -1.35 18.98 -26.37
C TYR A 303 -1.40 17.51 -26.77
N GLN A 304 -0.33 17.01 -27.40
CA GLN A 304 -0.18 15.58 -27.67
C GLN A 304 0.53 14.90 -26.48
N PRO A 305 -0.08 13.90 -25.82
CA PRO A 305 0.58 13.14 -24.77
C PRO A 305 1.73 12.31 -25.36
N ASN A 306 2.93 12.44 -24.78
CA ASN A 306 4.08 11.59 -25.11
C ASN A 306 3.74 10.10 -24.89
N GLU A 307 4.14 9.21 -25.80
CA GLU A 307 3.93 7.75 -25.70
C GLU A 307 4.38 7.17 -24.34
N LYS A 308 5.44 7.74 -23.73
CA LYS A 308 5.90 7.34 -22.39
C LYS A 308 4.96 7.74 -21.23
N ASN A 309 4.07 8.70 -21.45
CA ASN A 309 3.07 9.17 -20.48
C ASN A 309 1.69 8.54 -20.69
N GLN A 310 1.56 7.66 -21.69
CA GLN A 310 0.34 6.92 -22.01
C GLN A 310 0.21 5.61 -21.21
N ALA A 311 1.30 5.07 -20.68
CA ALA A 311 1.35 3.84 -19.85
C ALA A 311 1.24 4.16 -18.35
#